data_AF-A0A7J6TYS1-F1
#
_entry.id   AF-A0A7J6TYS1-F1
#
_cell.length_a   1.000
_cell.length_b   1.000
_cell.length_c   1.000
_cell.angle_alpha   90.00
_cell.angle_beta   90.00
_cell.angle_gamma   90.00
#
_symmetry.space_group_name_H-M   'P 1'
#
loop_
_entity.id
_entity.type
_entity.pdbx_description
1 polymer ?
#
loop_
_entity_poly.entity_id
_entity_poly.type
_entity_poly.pdbx_seq_one_letter_code
_entity_poly.pdbx_strand_id
1 'polypeptide(L)'
;MQAAGCAGLCLLDDNFWAVLEEIKGEGAAILLLVPGACGIPFGWHKLRLSGDINTFGGFEVARRERDAFEVRIPESKKQKIREQIEQILSQKRVEYPSLEKLIGRVGFCVQICPVYRSGLAPLYQI
;
A
#
# COMPACT_ATOMS: atom_id res chain seq x y z
N MET A 1 2.19 33.62 14.58
CA MET A 1 1.30 32.73 13.80
C MET A 1 1.78 31.31 13.98
N GLN A 2 1.11 30.52 14.84
CA GLN A 2 1.38 29.09 14.97
C GLN A 2 0.87 28.41 13.69
N ALA A 3 1.75 27.65 13.03
CA ALA A 3 1.38 26.92 11.83
C ALA A 3 0.34 25.86 12.19
N ALA A 4 -0.81 25.90 11.51
CA ALA A 4 -1.83 24.87 11.55
C ALA A 4 -1.16 23.49 11.36
N GLY A 5 -1.50 22.63 12.29
CA GLY A 5 -0.95 21.33 12.62
C GLY A 5 -1.19 20.26 11.56
N CYS A 6 -0.56 19.14 11.88
CA CYS A 6 -0.28 17.94 11.10
C CYS A 6 -1.49 17.36 10.34
N ALA A 7 -1.30 16.36 9.49
CA ALA A 7 -2.38 15.53 8.96
C ALA A 7 -2.40 14.15 9.67
N GLY A 8 -3.56 13.74 10.19
CA GLY A 8 -3.86 12.40 10.65
C GLY A 8 -4.38 11.49 9.53
N LEU A 9 -4.19 10.18 9.68
CA LEU A 9 -4.66 9.19 8.70
C LEU A 9 -5.88 8.44 9.25
N CYS A 10 -6.90 8.29 8.40
CA CYS A 10 -8.06 7.46 8.62
C CYS A 10 -8.10 6.39 7.52
N LEU A 11 -8.04 5.12 7.93
CA LEU A 11 -8.18 3.98 7.02
C LEU A 11 -9.33 3.10 7.46
N LEU A 12 -10.15 2.70 6.49
CA LEU A 12 -11.25 1.75 6.67
C LEU A 12 -11.41 0.92 5.40
N ASP A 13 -11.22 -0.38 5.52
CA ASP A 13 -11.16 -1.31 4.38
C ASP A 13 -10.14 -0.85 3.32
N ASP A 14 -10.58 -0.65 2.07
CA ASP A 14 -9.75 -0.20 0.95
C ASP A 14 -9.87 1.32 0.72
N ASN A 15 -10.34 2.06 1.71
CA ASN A 15 -10.42 3.51 1.63
C ASN A 15 -9.38 4.16 2.53
N PHE A 16 -8.77 5.22 2.00
CA PHE A 16 -7.74 6.00 2.67
C PHE A 16 -8.10 7.48 2.61
N TRP A 17 -8.04 8.13 3.76
CA TRP A 17 -8.26 9.56 3.87
C TRP A 17 -7.17 10.19 4.74
N ALA A 18 -6.67 11.33 4.27
CA ALA A 18 -5.87 12.24 5.08
C ALA A 18 -6.81 13.29 5.70
N VAL A 19 -6.80 13.37 7.02
CA VAL A 19 -7.48 14.42 7.81
C VAL A 19 -6.44 15.32 8.42
N LEU A 20 -6.78 16.53 8.81
CA LEU A 20 -5.88 17.32 9.69
C LEU A 20 -5.84 16.66 11.08
N GLU A 21 -4.68 16.71 11.72
CA GLU A 21 -4.37 16.10 13.01
C GLU A 21 -5.12 16.82 14.12
N GLU A 22 -5.32 18.14 13.99
CA GLU A 22 -6.05 18.91 15.01
C GLU A 22 -7.53 18.56 15.06
N ILE A 23 -8.08 18.06 13.95
CA ILE A 23 -9.47 17.63 13.82
C ILE A 23 -9.54 16.14 13.51
N LYS A 24 -8.55 15.35 13.93
CA LYS A 24 -8.44 13.96 13.49
C LYS A 24 -9.62 13.11 13.95
N GLY A 25 -10.09 13.33 15.18
CA GLY A 25 -11.24 12.63 15.73
C GLY A 25 -12.52 13.01 15.01
N GLU A 26 -12.80 14.31 14.92
CA GLU A 26 -13.99 14.88 14.29
C GLU A 26 -14.01 14.64 12.78
N GLY A 27 -12.88 14.86 12.12
CA GLY A 27 -12.68 14.63 10.69
C GLY A 27 -12.83 13.16 10.33
N ALA A 28 -12.27 12.25 11.11
CA ALA A 28 -12.53 10.82 10.92
C ALA A 28 -14.01 10.48 11.15
N ALA A 29 -14.65 11.04 12.18
CA ALA A 29 -16.07 10.82 12.42
C ALA A 29 -16.93 11.30 11.24
N ILE A 30 -16.66 12.49 10.68
CA ILE A 30 -17.35 13.02 9.50
C ILE A 30 -17.14 12.11 8.28
N LEU A 31 -15.90 11.65 8.05
CA LEU A 31 -15.60 10.73 6.95
C LEU A 31 -16.32 9.39 7.08
N LEU A 32 -16.53 8.90 8.32
CA LEU A 32 -17.26 7.67 8.59
C LEU A 32 -18.79 7.85 8.52
N LEU A 33 -19.31 9.05 8.75
CA LEU A 33 -20.74 9.35 8.65
C LEU A 33 -21.27 9.20 7.21
N VAL A 34 -20.46 9.52 6.19
CA VAL A 34 -20.88 9.43 4.79
C VAL A 34 -21.16 7.98 4.35
N PRO A 35 -20.23 7.01 4.50
CA PRO A 35 -20.52 5.60 4.24
C PRO A 35 -21.64 5.05 5.11
N GLY A 36 -21.69 5.44 6.40
CA GLY A 36 -22.74 5.03 7.32
C GLY A 36 -24.14 5.49 6.86
N ALA A 37 -24.27 6.74 6.41
CA ALA A 37 -25.52 7.28 5.86
C ALA A 37 -25.93 6.59 4.55
N CYS A 38 -24.96 6.17 3.74
CA CYS A 38 -25.20 5.40 2.53
C CYS A 38 -25.50 3.91 2.78
N GLY A 39 -25.51 3.46 4.04
CA GLY A 39 -25.73 2.05 4.39
C GLY A 39 -24.61 1.12 3.90
N ILE A 40 -23.41 1.67 3.65
CA ILE A 40 -22.26 0.89 3.20
C ILE A 40 -21.69 0.18 4.43
N PRO A 41 -21.64 -1.17 4.45
CA PRO A 41 -21.03 -1.89 5.57
C PRO A 41 -19.51 -1.73 5.55
N PHE A 42 -18.90 -1.69 6.73
CA PHE A 42 -17.44 -1.57 6.85
C PHE A 42 -16.86 -2.35 8.03
N GLY A 43 -15.63 -2.80 7.86
CA GLY A 43 -14.90 -3.57 8.86
C GLY A 43 -14.31 -2.69 9.95
N TRP A 44 -15.08 -2.37 11.00
CA TRP A 44 -14.62 -1.54 12.13
C TRP A 44 -13.29 -1.98 12.76
N HIS A 45 -13.00 -3.28 12.79
CA HIS A 45 -11.75 -3.83 13.32
C HIS A 45 -10.50 -3.42 12.50
N LYS A 46 -10.70 -2.99 11.24
CA LYS A 46 -9.66 -2.45 10.36
C LYS A 46 -9.52 -0.94 10.48
N LEU A 47 -10.40 -0.26 11.22
CA LEU A 47 -10.29 1.18 11.44
C LEU A 47 -8.95 1.48 12.11
N ARG A 48 -8.18 2.37 11.48
CA ARG A 48 -6.94 2.90 12.03
C ARG A 48 -7.03 4.41 12.02
N LEU A 49 -6.99 4.97 13.22
CA LEU A 49 -6.94 6.40 13.48
C LEU A 49 -5.55 6.65 14.07
N SER A 50 -4.69 7.35 13.35
CA SER A 50 -3.28 7.58 13.72
C SER A 50 -2.33 6.40 13.49
N GLY A 51 -1.24 6.68 12.79
CA GLY A 51 -0.10 5.78 12.62
C GLY A 51 0.90 6.39 11.65
N ASP A 52 2.20 6.30 11.96
CA ASP A 52 3.27 6.76 11.07
C ASP A 52 3.32 5.94 9.77
N ILE A 53 2.83 4.69 9.82
CA ILE A 53 2.75 3.77 8.69
C ILE A 53 1.38 3.10 8.72
N ASN A 54 0.64 3.18 7.63
CA ASN A 54 -0.62 2.48 7.42
C ASN A 54 -0.57 1.60 6.18
N THR A 55 -1.43 0.58 6.10
CA THR A 55 -1.49 -0.28 4.91
C THR A 55 -2.70 0.06 4.05
N PHE A 56 -2.49 0.41 2.78
CA PHE A 56 -3.54 0.73 1.80
C PHE A 56 -3.26 0.00 0.48
N GLY A 57 -4.26 -0.72 -0.06
CA GLY A 57 -4.09 -1.48 -1.31
C GLY A 57 -2.94 -2.50 -1.26
N GLY A 58 -2.55 -2.94 -0.05
CA GLY A 58 -1.39 -3.80 0.18
C GLY A 58 -0.02 -3.09 0.06
N PHE A 59 0.02 -1.77 0.09
CA PHE A 59 1.23 -0.94 0.22
C PHE A 59 1.31 -0.30 1.61
N GLU A 60 2.51 0.00 2.07
CA GLU A 60 2.73 0.83 3.24
C GLU A 60 2.71 2.30 2.84
N VAL A 61 1.87 3.10 3.47
CA VAL A 61 1.81 4.54 3.30
C VAL A 61 2.35 5.16 4.57
N ALA A 62 3.52 5.79 4.43
CA ALA A 62 4.20 6.47 5.50
C ALA A 62 4.18 7.98 5.27
N ARG A 63 4.17 8.76 6.35
CA ARG A 63 4.35 10.21 6.25
C ARG A 63 5.84 10.53 6.16
N ARG A 64 6.23 11.37 5.20
CA ARG A 64 7.62 11.87 5.08
C ARG A 64 7.76 13.28 5.65
N GLU A 65 6.87 14.19 5.26
CA GLU A 65 6.88 15.60 5.69
C GLU A 65 5.45 16.14 5.92
N ARG A 66 5.24 17.45 6.08
CA ARG A 66 3.90 18.04 6.34
C ARG A 66 2.88 17.71 5.25
N ASP A 67 3.27 17.75 3.99
CA ASP A 67 2.36 17.57 2.84
C ASP A 67 2.79 16.42 1.90
N ALA A 68 3.74 15.59 2.36
CA ALA A 68 4.31 14.52 1.54
C ALA A 68 4.10 13.14 2.19
N PHE A 69 3.47 12.26 1.42
CA PHE A 69 3.36 10.84 1.72
C PHE A 69 4.36 10.05 0.89
N GLU A 70 4.89 9.00 1.49
CA GLU A 70 5.71 8.01 0.82
C GLU A 70 4.97 6.68 0.79
N VAL A 71 4.81 6.13 -0.41
CA VAL A 71 4.24 4.80 -0.61
C VAL A 71 5.40 3.82 -0.78
N ARG A 72 5.42 2.78 0.04
CA ARG A 72 6.46 1.75 0.10
C ARG A 72 5.85 0.36 -0.10
N ILE A 73 6.66 -0.55 -0.62
CA ILE A 73 6.33 -1.98 -0.62
C ILE A 73 6.56 -2.52 0.81
N PRO A 74 5.59 -3.25 1.40
CA PRO A 74 5.77 -3.86 2.70
C PRO A 74 6.98 -4.81 2.74
N GLU A 75 7.71 -4.82 3.84
CA GLU A 75 8.94 -5.64 3.95
C GLU A 75 8.64 -7.13 3.78
N SER A 76 7.50 -7.60 4.29
CA SER A 76 7.02 -8.97 4.11
C SER A 76 6.82 -9.35 2.62
N LYS A 77 6.43 -8.40 1.76
CA LYS A 77 6.33 -8.61 0.32
C LYS A 77 7.70 -8.61 -0.34
N LYS A 78 8.61 -7.71 0.05
CA LYS A 78 9.99 -7.71 -0.47
C LYS A 78 10.69 -9.04 -0.17
N GLN A 79 10.54 -9.54 1.06
CA GLN A 79 11.12 -10.81 1.49
C GLN A 79 10.59 -11.98 0.67
N LYS A 80 9.26 -12.07 0.46
CA LYS A 80 8.66 -13.10 -0.40
C LYS A 80 9.13 -13.07 -1.85
N ILE A 81 9.44 -11.88 -2.39
CA ILE A 81 9.99 -11.75 -3.74
C ILE A 81 11.43 -12.24 -3.76
N ARG A 82 12.25 -11.84 -2.77
CA ARG A 82 13.65 -12.27 -2.63
C ARG A 82 13.74 -13.80 -2.55
N GLU A 83 12.97 -14.42 -1.66
CA GLU A 83 12.93 -15.87 -1.49
C GLU A 83 12.56 -16.59 -2.79
N GLN A 84 11.59 -16.07 -3.54
CA GLN A 84 11.18 -16.67 -4.81
C GLN A 84 12.25 -16.53 -5.90
N ILE A 85 12.96 -15.39 -5.94
CA ILE A 85 14.11 -15.20 -6.84
C ILE A 85 15.22 -16.20 -6.50
N GLU A 86 15.57 -16.33 -5.23
CA GLU A 86 16.59 -17.29 -4.76
C GLU A 86 16.20 -18.74 -5.12
N GLN A 87 14.93 -19.11 -4.94
CA GLN A 87 14.42 -20.40 -5.37
C GLN A 87 14.58 -20.63 -6.87
N ILE A 88 14.19 -19.66 -7.70
CA ILE A 88 14.31 -19.75 -9.17
C ILE A 88 15.78 -19.88 -9.59
N LEU A 89 16.68 -19.09 -8.99
CA LEU A 89 18.12 -19.13 -9.29
C LEU A 89 18.78 -20.45 -8.86
N SER A 90 18.22 -21.12 -7.85
CA SER A 90 18.71 -22.44 -7.40
C SER A 90 18.30 -23.60 -8.31
N GLN A 91 17.31 -23.40 -9.19
CA GLN A 91 16.79 -24.43 -10.08
C GLN A 91 17.65 -24.57 -11.34
N LYS A 92 18.00 -25.81 -11.69
CA LYS A 92 18.66 -26.10 -13.00
C LYS A 92 17.75 -25.80 -14.19
N ARG A 93 16.43 -25.88 -14.00
CA ARG A 93 15.41 -25.58 -15.00
C ARG A 93 14.26 -24.86 -14.30
N VAL A 94 13.94 -23.67 -14.77
CA VAL A 94 12.86 -22.86 -14.23
C VAL A 94 11.54 -23.29 -14.84
N GLU A 95 10.57 -23.61 -14.00
CA GLU A 95 9.21 -23.92 -14.45
C GLU A 95 8.44 -22.64 -14.75
N TYR A 96 7.71 -22.64 -15.88
CA TYR A 96 6.91 -21.49 -16.31
C TYR A 96 5.95 -20.96 -15.23
N PRO A 97 5.20 -21.81 -14.49
CA PRO A 97 4.31 -21.33 -13.44
C PRO A 97 5.03 -20.62 -12.28
N SER A 98 6.29 -20.98 -12.02
CA SER A 98 7.10 -20.31 -10.99
C SER A 98 7.54 -18.91 -11.45
N LEU A 99 7.83 -18.76 -12.74
CA LEU A 99 8.15 -17.49 -13.36
C LEU A 99 6.93 -16.57 -13.43
N GLU A 100 5.77 -17.08 -13.85
CA GLU A 100 4.51 -16.33 -13.91
C GLU A 100 4.12 -15.75 -12.53
N LYS A 101 4.25 -16.56 -11.46
CA LYS A 101 4.03 -16.09 -10.08
C LYS A 101 4.99 -14.97 -9.71
N LEU A 102 6.26 -15.05 -10.11
CA LEU A 102 7.25 -14.00 -9.83
C LEU A 102 6.87 -12.71 -10.58
N ILE A 103 6.54 -12.82 -11.86
CA ILE A 103 6.08 -11.69 -12.70
C ILE A 103 4.89 -11.01 -12.05
N GLY A 104 3.89 -11.76 -11.57
CA GLY A 104 2.73 -11.20 -10.86
C GLY A 104 3.12 -10.42 -9.60
N ARG A 105 4.03 -10.97 -8.78
CA ARG A 105 4.51 -10.30 -7.55
C ARG A 105 5.33 -9.04 -7.83
N VAL A 106 6.23 -9.09 -8.81
CA VAL A 106 7.03 -7.91 -9.20
C VAL A 106 6.15 -6.88 -9.91
N GLY A 107 5.16 -7.32 -10.70
CA GLY A 107 4.16 -6.47 -11.33
C GLY A 107 3.38 -5.63 -10.31
N PHE A 108 3.03 -6.20 -9.16
CA PHE A 108 2.47 -5.44 -8.04
C PHE A 108 3.42 -4.32 -7.56
N CYS A 109 4.71 -4.61 -7.39
CA CYS A 109 5.71 -3.61 -6.97
C CYS A 109 5.89 -2.47 -7.98
N VAL A 110 5.77 -2.77 -9.27
CA VAL A 110 5.92 -1.78 -10.36
C VAL A 110 4.75 -0.79 -10.39
N GLN A 111 3.62 -1.07 -9.75
CA GLN A 111 2.48 -0.12 -9.69
C GLN A 111 2.87 1.22 -9.05
N ILE A 112 3.76 1.21 -8.05
CA ILE A 112 4.25 2.43 -7.38
C ILE A 112 5.56 2.96 -7.96
N CYS A 113 6.26 2.16 -8.78
CA CYS A 113 7.46 2.56 -9.50
C CYS A 113 7.34 2.24 -11.01
N PRO A 114 6.50 2.97 -11.76
CA PRO A 114 6.16 2.62 -13.15
C PRO A 114 7.37 2.60 -14.10
N VAL A 115 8.44 3.33 -13.76
CA VAL A 115 9.70 3.38 -14.52
C VAL A 115 10.32 2.00 -14.76
N TYR A 116 10.09 1.03 -13.86
CA TYR A 116 10.64 -0.32 -13.98
C TYR A 116 9.79 -1.26 -14.81
N ARG A 117 8.63 -0.82 -15.34
CA ARG A 117 7.72 -1.68 -16.10
C ARG A 117 8.35 -2.23 -17.38
N SER A 118 9.16 -1.43 -18.07
CA SER A 118 9.89 -1.86 -19.27
C SER A 118 10.89 -2.98 -18.96
N GLY A 119 11.46 -3.01 -17.75
CA GLY A 119 12.36 -4.07 -17.30
C GLY A 119 11.69 -5.44 -17.17
N LEU A 120 10.35 -5.48 -17.05
CA LEU A 120 9.59 -6.73 -17.03
C LEU A 120 9.26 -7.25 -18.43
N ALA A 121 9.39 -6.44 -19.49
CA ALA A 121 8.98 -6.81 -20.85
C ALA A 121 9.60 -8.12 -21.35
N PRO A 122 10.90 -8.40 -21.13
CA PRO A 122 11.50 -9.67 -21.57
C PRO A 122 10.86 -10.91 -20.92
N LEU A 123 10.32 -10.79 -19.71
CA LEU A 123 9.71 -11.91 -18.98
C LEU A 123 8.33 -12.29 -19.52
N TYR A 124 7.66 -11.38 -20.25
CA TYR A 124 6.37 -11.65 -20.89
C TYR A 124 6.51 -12.24 -22.31
N GLN A 125 7.73 -12.34 -22.84
CA GLN A 125 8.02 -12.89 -24.16
C GLN A 125 8.41 -14.38 -24.12
N ILE A 126 8.42 -14.97 -22.93
CA ILE A 126 8.72 -16.38 -22.66
C ILE A 126 7.40 -17.16 -22.66
#